data_AF-A0A350PEP9-F1
#
_entry.id   AF-A0A350PEP9-F1
#
_cell.length_a   1.000
_cell.length_b   1.000
_cell.length_c   1.000
_cell.angle_alpha   90.00
_cell.angle_beta   90.00
_cell.angle_gamma   90.00
#
_symmetry.space_group_name_H-M   'P 1'
#
loop_
_entity.id
_entity.type
_entity.pdbx_description
1 polymer ?
#
loop_
_entity_poly.entity_id
_entity_poly.type
_entity_poly.pdbx_seq_one_letter_code
_entity_poly.pdbx_strand_id
1 'polypeptide(L)'
;MDAPRLSVYPNPTSDVVHVQLPQTVTSAELFIRDMNGKVVQAQSLNSSEIVQLDVSKLERGVYILNVVSDENQWQERLVKQ
;
A
#
# COMPACT_ATOMS: atom_id res chain seq x y z
N MET A 1 -8.40 -12.84 -19.45
CA MET A 1 -8.58 -12.86 -17.99
C MET A 1 -7.78 -11.70 -17.44
N ASP A 2 -8.41 -10.74 -16.78
CA ASP A 2 -7.71 -9.59 -16.20
C ASP A 2 -6.93 -10.03 -14.96
N ALA A 3 -5.68 -9.62 -14.85
CA ALA A 3 -4.89 -9.84 -13.65
C ALA A 3 -5.50 -9.06 -12.47
N PRO A 4 -5.48 -9.60 -11.23
CA PRO A 4 -5.94 -8.87 -10.06
C PRO A 4 -5.12 -7.57 -9.88
N ARG A 5 -5.80 -6.42 -9.89
CA ARG A 5 -5.16 -5.10 -9.80
C ARG A 5 -5.40 -4.47 -8.44
N LEU A 6 -4.31 -4.06 -7.81
CA LEU A 6 -4.32 -3.16 -6.65
C LEU A 6 -4.64 -1.73 -7.13
N SER A 7 -5.39 -0.96 -6.34
CA SER A 7 -5.54 0.49 -6.56
C SER A 7 -5.09 1.26 -5.34
N VAL A 8 -4.29 2.31 -5.54
CA VAL A 8 -3.73 3.16 -4.48
C VAL A 8 -4.03 4.62 -4.78
N TYR A 9 -4.77 5.29 -3.89
CA TYR A 9 -5.20 6.67 -4.10
C TYR A 9 -5.52 7.42 -2.79
N PRO A 10 -5.41 8.75 -2.74
CA PRO A 10 -4.77 9.58 -3.75
C PRO A 10 -3.26 9.36 -3.78
N ASN A 11 -2.65 9.63 -4.92
CA ASN A 11 -1.21 9.66 -5.08
C ASN A 11 -0.86 10.78 -6.08
N PRO A 12 -0.28 11.91 -5.65
CA PRO A 12 0.31 12.17 -4.32
C PRO A 12 -0.71 12.24 -3.16
N THR A 13 -0.23 12.08 -1.92
CA THR A 13 -1.03 12.17 -0.68
C THR A 13 -0.35 13.02 0.40
N SER A 14 -1.14 13.56 1.33
CA SER A 14 -0.65 14.30 2.51
C SER A 14 -0.78 13.49 3.79
N ASP A 15 -1.97 12.98 4.11
CA ASP A 15 -2.21 12.40 5.45
C ASP A 15 -2.70 10.96 5.37
N VAL A 16 -3.59 10.65 4.42
CA VAL A 16 -4.21 9.34 4.31
C VAL A 16 -4.13 8.85 2.87
N VAL A 17 -3.76 7.57 2.70
CA VAL A 17 -3.86 6.88 1.42
C VAL A 17 -4.78 5.67 1.56
N HIS A 18 -5.63 5.49 0.56
CA HIS A 18 -6.52 4.36 0.40
C HIS A 18 -5.85 3.30 -0.48
N VAL A 19 -5.90 2.06 -0.02
CA VAL A 19 -5.40 0.89 -0.74
C VAL A 19 -6.56 -0.07 -0.92
N GLN A 20 -7.01 -0.24 -2.15
CA GLN A 20 -8.08 -1.18 -2.48
C GLN A 20 -7.46 -2.48 -3.00
N LEU A 21 -7.69 -3.55 -2.24
CA LEU A 21 -7.26 -4.89 -2.61
C LEU A 21 -8.17 -5.50 -3.70
N PRO A 22 -7.64 -6.37 -4.57
CA PRO A 22 -8.47 -7.20 -5.43
C PRO A 22 -9.44 -8.05 -4.59
N GLN A 23 -10.66 -8.26 -5.07
CA GLN A 23 -11.70 -9.01 -4.33
C GLN A 23 -11.32 -10.45 -3.98
N THR A 24 -10.37 -11.04 -4.71
CA THR A 24 -9.86 -12.39 -4.46
C THR A 24 -8.87 -12.47 -3.30
N VAL A 25 -8.39 -11.33 -2.80
CA VAL A 25 -7.42 -11.25 -1.70
C VAL A 25 -8.18 -11.10 -0.38
N THR A 26 -8.03 -12.09 0.50
CA THR A 26 -8.64 -12.10 1.83
C THR A 26 -7.64 -11.78 2.95
N SER A 27 -6.35 -12.02 2.68
CA SER A 27 -5.24 -11.77 3.58
C SER A 27 -4.04 -11.20 2.80
N ALA A 28 -3.42 -10.16 3.34
CA ALA A 28 -2.17 -9.61 2.81
C ALA A 28 -1.37 -8.89 3.90
N GLU A 29 -0.07 -8.74 3.66
CA GLU A 29 0.81 -7.85 4.41
C GLU A 29 1.17 -6.63 3.58
N LEU A 30 0.99 -5.45 4.16
CA LEU A 30 1.34 -4.19 3.55
C LEU A 30 2.58 -3.60 4.20
N PHE A 31 3.50 -3.12 3.38
CA PHE A 31 4.73 -2.46 3.80
C PHE A 31 4.93 -1.15 3.05
N ILE A 32 5.16 -0.06 3.78
CA ILE A 32 5.70 1.18 3.21
C ILE A 32 7.20 1.19 3.45
N ARG A 33 7.97 1.35 2.38
CA ARG A 33 9.43 1.38 2.41
C ARG A 33 9.94 2.72 1.89
N ASP A 34 10.98 3.26 2.53
CA ASP A 34 11.71 4.40 1.99
C ASP A 34 12.61 4.00 0.80
N MET A 35 13.32 4.97 0.23
CA MET A 35 14.20 4.73 -0.92
C MET A 35 15.47 3.94 -0.61
N ASN A 36 15.78 3.76 0.67
CA ASN A 36 16.87 2.88 1.12
C ASN A 36 16.36 1.45 1.38
N GLY A 37 15.07 1.17 1.16
CA GLY A 37 14.44 -0.13 1.40
C GLY A 37 14.04 -0.37 2.85
N LYS A 38 14.23 0.61 3.75
CA LYS A 38 13.84 0.51 5.16
C LYS A 38 12.32 0.52 5.27
N VAL A 39 11.76 -0.45 5.98
CA VAL A 39 10.33 -0.46 6.32
C VAL A 39 10.06 0.67 7.32
N VAL A 40 9.22 1.63 6.92
CA VAL A 40 8.78 2.75 7.77
C VAL A 40 7.40 2.49 8.37
N GLN A 41 6.60 1.63 7.75
CA GLN A 41 5.28 1.23 8.25
C GLN A 41 4.94 -0.17 7.72
N ALA A 42 4.27 -0.97 8.54
CA ALA A 42 3.78 -2.29 8.17
C ALA A 42 2.39 -2.54 8.78
N GLN A 43 1.53 -3.24 8.07
CA GLN A 43 0.17 -3.55 8.52
C GLN A 43 -0.33 -4.86 7.89
N SER A 44 -0.89 -5.75 8.71
CA SER A 44 -1.62 -6.93 8.22
C SER A 44 -3.04 -6.55 7.83
N LEU A 45 -3.49 -7.03 6.68
CA LEU A 45 -4.79 -6.77 6.07
C LEU A 45 -5.60 -8.06 6.07
N ASN A 46 -6.76 -8.06 6.71
CA ASN A 46 -7.61 -9.25 6.89
C ASN A 46 -9.02 -9.04 6.32
N SER A 47 -9.16 -8.31 5.21
CA SER A 47 -10.43 -8.17 4.49
C SER A 47 -10.20 -7.79 3.02
N SER A 48 -11.19 -8.06 2.17
CA SER A 48 -11.19 -7.71 0.75
C SER A 48 -11.65 -6.27 0.47
N GLU A 49 -11.46 -5.36 1.43
CA GLU A 49 -11.99 -4.00 1.39
C GLU A 49 -10.91 -2.93 1.15
N ILE A 50 -11.34 -1.67 1.16
CA ILE A 50 -10.48 -0.49 1.09
C ILE A 50 -9.83 -0.27 2.46
N VAL A 51 -8.51 -0.32 2.48
CA VAL A 51 -7.69 -0.06 3.67
C VAL A 51 -7.28 1.40 3.67
N GLN A 52 -7.39 2.06 4.83
CA GLN A 52 -6.89 3.40 5.05
C GLN A 52 -5.55 3.33 5.78
N LEU A 53 -4.54 4.01 5.23
CA LEU A 53 -3.22 4.13 5.83
C LEU A 53 -2.97 5.58 6.20
N ASP A 54 -2.74 5.82 7.49
CA ASP A 54 -2.23 7.10 7.97
C ASP A 54 -0.74 7.19 7.66
N VAL A 55 -0.38 8.17 6.84
CA VAL A 55 0.99 8.53 6.42
C VAL A 55 1.37 9.93 6.87
N SER A 56 0.55 10.59 7.71
CA SER A 56 0.78 11.97 8.18
C SER A 56 2.11 12.15 8.91
N LYS A 57 2.61 11.08 9.54
CA LYS A 57 3.89 11.06 10.28
C LYS A 57 5.10 10.80 9.40
N LEU A 58 4.92 10.44 8.13
CA LEU A 58 6.01 10.24 7.19
C LEU A 58 6.53 11.59 6.69
N GLU A 59 7.84 11.69 6.50
CA GLU A 59 8.45 12.86 5.89
C GLU A 59 8.03 12.99 4.42
N ARG A 60 8.12 14.21 3.88
CA ARG A 60 7.84 14.47 2.46
C ARG A 60 8.85 13.68 1.61
N GLY A 61 8.38 12.94 0.61
CA GLY A 61 9.28 12.12 -0.18
C GLY A 61 8.58 11.05 -1.01
N VAL A 62 9.40 10.18 -1.60
CA VAL A 62 8.96 9.03 -2.39
C VAL A 62 9.13 7.77 -1.55
N TYR A 63 8.09 6.95 -1.54
CA TYR A 63 8.03 5.67 -0.85
C TYR A 63 7.58 4.58 -1.81
N ILE A 64 7.89 3.33 -1.49
CA ILE A 64 7.37 2.16 -2.18
C ILE A 64 6.38 1.45 -1.25
N LEU A 65 5.13 1.40 -1.68
CA LEU A 65 4.08 0.62 -1.05
C LEU A 65 4.11 -0.78 -1.64
N ASN A 66 4.37 -1.78 -0.82
CA ASN A 66 4.37 -3.18 -1.17
C ASN A 66 3.17 -3.87 -0.52
N VAL A 67 2.43 -4.66 -1.28
CA VAL A 67 1.38 -5.53 -0.76
C VAL A 67 1.72 -6.95 -1.15
N VAL A 68 1.80 -7.83 -0.16
CA VAL A 68 2.17 -9.24 -0.34
C VAL A 68 1.00 -10.09 0.16
N SER A 69 0.43 -10.90 -0.71
CA SER A 69 -0.55 -11.94 -0.37
C SER A 69 0.07 -13.31 -0.67
N ASP A 70 -0.64 -14.40 -0.33
CA ASP A 70 -0.15 -15.76 -0.53
C ASP A 70 0.20 -16.07 -1.99
N GLU A 71 -0.55 -15.51 -2.94
CA GLU A 71 -0.42 -15.81 -4.37
C GLU A 71 0.18 -14.68 -5.20
N ASN A 72 0.17 -13.45 -4.68
CA ASN A 72 0.48 -12.25 -5.47
C ASN A 72 1.25 -11.21 -4.65
N GLN A 73 2.12 -10.48 -5.33
CA GLN A 73 2.79 -9.30 -4.80
C GLN A 73 2.59 -8.10 -5.73
N TRP A 74 2.21 -6.96 -5.15
CA TRP A 74 2.07 -5.69 -5.85
C TRP A 74 3.03 -4.65 -5.27
N GLN A 75 3.51 -3.76 -6.14
CA GLN A 75 4.35 -2.64 -5.75
C GLN A 75 3.83 -1.37 -6.42
N GLU A 76 3.64 -0.32 -5.61
CA GLU A 76 3.17 0.98 -6.06
C GLU A 76 4.06 2.10 -5.51
N ARG A 77 4.37 3.08 -6.36
CA ARG A 77 5.14 4.27 -5.94
C ARG A 77 4.19 5.23 -5.24
N LEU A 78 4.45 5.57 -3.99
CA LEU A 78 3.69 6.55 -3.22
C LEU A 78 4.48 7.87 -3.10
N VAL A 79 3.84 9.00 -3.41
CA VAL A 79 4.44 10.34 -3.25
C VAL A 79 3.77 11.05 -2.06
N LYS A 80 4.52 11.28 -0.98
CA LYS A 80 4.10 12.02 0.21
C LYS A 80 4.45 13.51 0.06
N GLN A 81 3.44 14.37 0.19
CA GLN A 81 3.54 15.83 0.10
C GLN A 81 3.67 16.51 1.45
#